data_AF-A0AAV0D2F5-F1
#
_entry.id   AF-A0AAV0D2F5-F1
#
_cell.length_a   1.000
_cell.length_b   1.000
_cell.length_c   1.000
_cell.angle_alpha   90.00
_cell.angle_beta   90.00
_cell.angle_gamma   90.00
#
_symmetry.space_group_name_H-M   'P 1'
#
loop_
_entity.id
_entity.type
_entity.pdbx_description
1 polymer ?
#
loop_
_entity_poly.entity_id
_entity_poly.type
_entity_poly.pdbx_seq_one_letter_code
_entity_poly.pdbx_strand_id
1 'polypeptide(L)'
;MQNYELFVMKHNESIRDMIIRSTNIINELSTLGNEILVEDHVRKVMTSLPSTWKPKTTAIEKTKNLSTLTLEDLMGSLMVYELGLQEKQDAENVRKERGISLKEREEEYSESESEDEISMFKQFGKVYRQFKNNKNKQGKKNF
;
A
#
# COMPACT_ATOMS: atom_id res chain seq x y z
N MET A 1 1.57 -5.71 20.69
CA MET A 1 2.83 -5.97 19.99
C MET A 1 2.71 -7.15 19.02
N GLN A 2 2.35 -8.36 19.47
CA GLN A 2 2.25 -9.56 18.61
C GLN A 2 1.41 -9.40 17.32
N ASN A 3 0.26 -8.72 17.39
CA ASN A 3 -0.58 -8.46 16.21
C ASN A 3 0.09 -7.59 15.14
N TYR A 4 1.03 -6.73 15.57
CA TYR A 4 1.85 -5.93 14.65
C TYR A 4 2.98 -6.78 14.06
N GLU A 5 3.68 -7.57 14.88
CA GLU A 5 4.77 -8.44 14.43
C GLU A 5 4.33 -9.51 13.42
N LEU A 6 3.14 -10.07 13.59
CA LEU A 6 2.57 -11.09 12.68
C LEU A 6 1.71 -10.48 11.56
N PHE A 7 1.71 -9.16 11.41
CA PHE A 7 0.93 -8.50 10.37
C PHE A 7 1.41 -8.95 8.97
N VAL A 8 0.47 -9.43 8.17
CA VAL A 8 0.62 -9.83 6.77
C VAL A 8 -0.62 -9.40 5.98
N MET A 9 -0.46 -9.18 4.69
CA MET A 9 -1.57 -8.93 3.77
C MET A 9 -2.41 -10.21 3.61
N LYS A 10 -3.74 -10.07 3.60
CA LYS A 10 -4.65 -11.21 3.36
C LYS A 10 -4.85 -11.45 1.87
N HIS A 11 -5.22 -12.68 1.48
CA HIS A 11 -5.31 -13.11 0.08
C HIS A 11 -6.33 -12.34 -0.80
N ASN A 12 -7.35 -11.69 -0.21
CA ASN A 12 -8.39 -10.94 -0.94
C ASN A 12 -8.50 -9.50 -0.44
N GLU A 13 -7.40 -8.96 0.06
CA GLU A 13 -7.37 -7.64 0.63
C GLU A 13 -6.67 -6.68 -0.32
N SER A 14 -7.19 -5.46 -0.48
CA SER A 14 -6.50 -4.42 -1.25
C SER A 14 -5.37 -3.79 -0.45
N ILE A 15 -4.38 -3.20 -1.13
CA ILE A 15 -3.33 -2.40 -0.47
C ILE A 15 -3.94 -1.33 0.45
N ARG A 16 -5.03 -0.70 -0.01
CA ARG A 16 -5.80 0.28 0.76
C ARG A 16 -6.26 -0.29 2.10
N ASP A 17 -6.93 -1.44 2.09
CA ASP A 17 -7.52 -2.03 3.29
C ASP A 17 -6.43 -2.51 4.25
N MET A 18 -5.34 -3.06 3.71
CA MET A 18 -4.16 -3.45 4.49
C MET A 18 -3.55 -2.23 5.22
N ILE A 19 -3.36 -1.12 4.52
CA ILE A 19 -2.78 0.09 5.11
C ILE A 19 -3.69 0.66 6.21
N ILE A 20 -5.01 0.66 6.01
CA ILE A 20 -5.98 1.05 7.04
C ILE A 20 -5.84 0.16 8.29
N ARG A 21 -5.81 -1.17 8.14
CA ARG A 21 -5.63 -2.07 9.28
C ARG A 21 -4.29 -1.87 9.98
N SER A 22 -3.19 -1.69 9.24
CA SER A 22 -1.87 -1.46 9.84
C SER A 22 -1.85 -0.17 10.68
N THR A 23 -2.52 0.87 10.18
CA THR A 23 -2.67 2.16 10.87
C THR A 23 -3.51 2.02 12.14
N ASN A 24 -4.54 1.17 12.12
CA ASN A 24 -5.37 0.88 13.31
C ASN A 24 -4.54 0.20 14.40
N ILE A 25 -3.75 -0.80 14.03
CA ILE A 25 -2.88 -1.52 14.97
C ILE A 25 -1.87 -0.56 15.60
N ILE A 26 -1.21 0.29 14.81
CA ILE A 26 -0.28 1.29 15.34
C ILE A 26 -0.99 2.28 16.24
N ASN A 27 -2.20 2.68 15.89
CA ASN A 27 -3.00 3.57 16.73
C ASN A 27 -3.31 2.94 18.09
N GLU A 28 -3.74 1.68 18.11
CA GLU A 28 -3.96 0.92 19.35
C GLU A 28 -2.66 0.82 20.16
N LEU A 29 -1.52 0.53 19.51
CA LEU A 29 -0.21 0.48 20.18
C LEU A 29 0.19 1.85 20.78
N SER A 30 -0.05 2.94 20.05
CA SER A 30 0.22 4.29 20.51
C SER A 30 -0.64 4.68 21.71
N THR A 31 -1.92 4.27 21.75
CA THR A 31 -2.77 4.48 22.94
C THR A 31 -2.29 3.71 24.17
N LEU A 32 -1.54 2.63 23.96
CA LEU A 32 -0.91 1.83 25.02
C LEU A 32 0.50 2.33 25.39
N GLY A 33 0.94 3.48 24.86
CA GLY A 33 2.26 4.07 25.14
C GLY A 33 3.40 3.50 24.30
N ASN A 34 3.11 2.69 23.27
CA ASN A 34 4.14 2.19 22.35
C ASN A 34 4.18 3.07 21.11
N GLU A 35 5.21 3.91 21.00
CA GLU A 35 5.44 4.74 19.83
C GLU A 35 6.15 3.92 18.75
N ILE A 36 5.53 3.81 17.58
CA ILE A 36 6.13 3.19 16.39
C ILE A 36 6.62 4.29 15.48
N LEU A 37 7.89 4.22 15.07
CA LEU A 37 8.47 5.15 14.12
C LEU A 37 7.83 4.98 12.74
N VAL A 38 7.68 6.08 12.00
CA VAL A 38 7.10 6.06 10.65
C VAL A 38 7.91 5.16 9.72
N GLU A 39 9.24 5.17 9.84
CA GLU A 39 10.12 4.28 9.08
C GLU A 39 9.85 2.80 9.35
N ASP A 40 9.66 2.43 10.62
CA ASP A 40 9.36 1.05 11.01
C ASP A 40 7.97 0.63 10.53
N HIS A 41 7.01 1.55 10.52
CA HIS A 41 5.70 1.30 9.93
C HIS A 41 5.79 1.05 8.42
N VAL A 42 6.51 1.91 7.69
CA VAL A 42 6.73 1.76 6.25
C VAL A 42 7.41 0.43 5.95
N ARG A 43 8.51 0.12 6.65
CA ARG A 43 9.21 -1.17 6.52
C ARG A 43 8.29 -2.35 6.81
N LYS A 44 7.45 -2.23 7.85
CA LYS A 44 6.51 -3.28 8.20
C LYS A 44 5.47 -3.51 7.11
N VAL A 45 4.88 -2.45 6.56
CA VAL A 45 3.95 -2.53 5.43
C VAL A 45 4.61 -3.22 4.24
N MET A 46 5.83 -2.82 3.87
CA MET A 46 6.57 -3.42 2.75
C MET A 46 6.86 -4.92 2.95
N THR A 47 7.26 -5.32 4.17
CA THR A 47 7.56 -6.72 4.52
C THR A 47 6.31 -7.60 4.57
N SER A 48 5.15 -6.98 4.78
CA SER A 48 3.86 -7.68 4.93
C SER A 48 3.20 -7.99 3.58
N LEU A 49 3.77 -7.47 2.48
CA LEU A 49 3.27 -7.69 1.13
C LEU A 49 3.62 -9.09 0.61
N PRO A 50 2.79 -9.66 -0.28
CA PRO A 50 3.07 -10.94 -0.95
C PRO A 50 4.35 -10.90 -1.78
N SER A 51 4.90 -12.08 -2.09
CA SER A 51 6.15 -12.21 -2.87
C SER A 51 6.09 -11.56 -4.26
N THR A 52 4.91 -11.40 -4.84
CA THR A 52 4.65 -10.69 -6.11
C THR A 52 5.04 -9.20 -6.07
N TRP A 53 5.15 -8.62 -4.88
CA TRP A 53 5.53 -7.23 -4.64
C TRP A 53 7.03 -7.04 -4.37
N LYS A 54 7.81 -8.13 -4.28
CA LYS A 54 9.26 -8.08 -4.03
C LYS A 54 10.02 -7.17 -5.01
N PRO A 55 9.79 -7.24 -6.34
CA PRO A 55 10.51 -6.38 -7.28
C PRO A 55 10.27 -4.88 -7.02
N LYS A 56 9.03 -4.49 -6.70
CA LYS A 56 8.66 -3.11 -6.43
C LYS A 56 9.17 -2.63 -5.07
N THR A 57 9.06 -3.45 -4.02
CA THR A 57 9.59 -3.12 -2.69
C THR A 57 11.10 -2.94 -2.72
N THR A 58 11.84 -3.83 -3.38
CA THR A 58 13.29 -3.67 -3.60
C THR A 58 13.63 -2.42 -4.41
N ALA A 59 12.84 -2.09 -5.44
CA ALA A 59 13.06 -0.86 -6.20
C ALA A 59 12.87 0.39 -5.34
N ILE A 60 11.83 0.42 -4.50
CA ILE A 60 11.57 1.53 -3.56
C ILE A 60 12.70 1.66 -2.55
N GLU A 61 13.15 0.56 -1.94
CA GLU A 61 14.28 0.56 -1.00
C GLU A 61 15.59 1.06 -1.64
N LYS A 62 15.81 0.76 -2.92
CA LYS A 62 17.01 1.18 -3.65
C LYS A 62 16.95 2.64 -4.14
N THR A 63 15.76 3.18 -4.37
CA THR A 63 15.59 4.50 -5.01
C THR A 63 15.19 5.60 -4.04
N LYS A 64 14.50 5.28 -2.95
CA LYS A 64 13.99 6.23 -1.97
C LYS A 64 14.53 5.90 -0.58
N ASN A 65 14.99 6.92 0.14
CA ASN A 65 15.34 6.78 1.55
C ASN A 65 14.06 6.63 2.38
N LEU A 66 13.92 5.48 3.08
CA LEU A 66 12.76 5.17 3.90
C LEU A 66 12.49 6.23 5.00
N SER A 67 13.56 6.86 5.51
CA SER A 67 13.47 7.92 6.53
C SER A 67 12.87 9.24 6.01
N THR A 68 12.89 9.46 4.68
CA THR A 68 12.26 10.62 4.03
C THR A 68 10.92 10.29 3.39
N LEU A 69 10.61 9.00 3.25
CA LEU A 69 9.43 8.53 2.57
C LEU A 69 8.23 8.65 3.50
N THR A 70 7.22 9.42 3.09
CA THR A 70 5.96 9.46 3.85
C THR A 70 5.14 8.20 3.56
N LEU A 71 4.28 7.83 4.51
CA LEU A 71 3.33 6.73 4.29
C LEU A 71 2.40 7.00 3.09
N GLU A 72 2.08 8.27 2.83
CA GLU A 72 1.26 8.69 1.69
C GLU A 72 1.99 8.45 0.35
N ASP A 73 3.30 8.73 0.28
CA ASP A 73 4.12 8.49 -0.91
C ASP A 73 4.35 7.00 -1.18
N LEU A 74 4.63 6.23 -0.12
CA LEU A 74 4.71 4.77 -0.23
C LEU A 74 3.39 4.22 -0.75
N MET A 75 2.29 4.69 -0.18
CA MET A 75 0.97 4.23 -0.55
C MET A 75 0.62 4.54 -2.00
N GLY A 76 0.86 5.77 -2.47
CA GLY A 76 0.66 6.12 -3.87
C GLY A 76 1.46 5.20 -4.79
N SER A 77 2.74 4.98 -4.45
CA SER A 77 3.62 4.08 -5.22
C SER A 77 3.13 2.62 -5.25
N LEU A 78 2.51 2.14 -4.18
CA LEU A 78 1.96 0.78 -4.09
C LEU A 78 0.62 0.65 -4.81
N MET A 79 -0.29 1.63 -4.69
CA MET A 79 -1.59 1.59 -5.36
C MET A 79 -1.47 1.65 -6.88
N VAL A 80 -0.57 2.49 -7.41
CA VAL A 80 -0.28 2.54 -8.85
C VAL A 80 0.23 1.19 -9.36
N TYR A 81 1.08 0.54 -8.57
CA TYR A 81 1.57 -0.80 -8.91
C TYR A 81 0.49 -1.89 -8.81
N GLU A 82 -0.47 -1.77 -7.86
CA GLU A 82 -1.64 -2.66 -7.77
C GLU A 82 -2.47 -2.61 -9.06
N LEU A 83 -2.74 -1.41 -9.56
CA LEU A 83 -3.50 -1.20 -10.79
C LEU A 83 -2.78 -1.78 -12.01
N GLY A 84 -1.49 -1.48 -12.16
CA GLY A 84 -0.69 -2.02 -13.26
C GLY A 84 -0.54 -3.55 -13.22
N LEU A 85 -0.57 -4.17 -12.03
CA LEU A 85 -0.65 -5.63 -11.91
C LEU A 85 -2.01 -6.17 -12.38
N GLN A 86 -3.10 -5.46 -12.06
CA GLN A 86 -4.44 -5.86 -12.46
C GLN A 86 -4.63 -5.77 -13.98
N GLU A 87 -4.16 -4.69 -14.62
CA GLU A 87 -4.15 -4.57 -16.08
C GLU A 87 -3.34 -5.68 -16.77
N LYS A 88 -2.19 -6.06 -16.20
CA LYS A 88 -1.39 -7.19 -16.70
C LYS A 88 -2.12 -8.51 -16.56
N GLN A 89 -2.80 -8.73 -15.43
CA GLN A 89 -3.59 -9.95 -15.20
C GLN A 89 -4.74 -10.06 -16.20
N ASP A 90 -5.42 -8.94 -16.48
CA ASP A 90 -6.53 -8.88 -17.44
C ASP A 90 -6.03 -9.06 -18.89
N ALA A 91 -4.91 -8.44 -19.25
CA ALA A 91 -4.26 -8.65 -20.55
C ALA A 91 -3.78 -10.10 -20.74
N GLU A 92 -3.26 -10.73 -19.68
CA GLU A 92 -2.83 -12.13 -19.71
C GLU A 92 -4.02 -13.10 -19.82
N ASN A 93 -5.14 -12.82 -19.16
CA ASN A 93 -6.37 -13.58 -19.28
C ASN A 93 -6.94 -13.51 -20.71
N VAL A 94 -6.96 -12.32 -21.33
CA VAL A 94 -7.35 -12.15 -22.74
C VAL A 94 -6.40 -12.88 -23.70
N ARG A 95 -5.09 -12.93 -23.39
CA ARG A 95 -4.09 -13.68 -24.18
C ARG A 95 -4.25 -15.19 -24.04
N LYS A 96 -4.56 -15.69 -22.84
CA LYS A 96 -4.82 -17.12 -22.56
C LYS A 96 -6.09 -17.62 -23.25
N GLU A 97 -7.15 -16.81 -23.29
CA GLU A 97 -8.38 -17.16 -24.04
C GLU A 97 -8.19 -17.13 -25.56
N ARG A 98 -7.24 -16.35 -26.09
CA ARG A 98 -7.01 -16.20 -27.54
C ARG A 98 -5.87 -17.04 -28.11
N GLY A 99 -5.18 -17.85 -27.30
CA GLY A 99 -4.16 -18.79 -27.79
C GLY A 99 -3.01 -18.15 -28.58
N ILE A 100 -2.60 -16.93 -28.23
CA ILE A 100 -1.51 -16.24 -28.94
C ILE A 100 -0.21 -16.40 -28.15
N SER A 101 0.67 -17.29 -28.64
CA SER A 101 2.05 -17.40 -28.17
C SER A 101 2.80 -16.11 -28.48
N LEU A 102 3.17 -15.34 -27.45
CA LEU A 102 3.91 -14.09 -27.62
C LEU A 102 5.25 -14.13 -26.88
N LYS A 103 6.26 -14.00 -27.75
CA LYS A 103 7.69 -13.86 -27.51
C LYS A 103 7.97 -12.75 -26.50
N GLU A 104 8.95 -13.04 -25.66
CA GLU A 104 9.58 -12.18 -24.66
C GLU A 104 9.77 -10.75 -25.20
N ARG A 105 9.09 -9.80 -24.57
CA ARG A 105 9.33 -8.38 -24.76
C ARG A 105 9.54 -7.78 -23.39
N GLU A 106 10.78 -7.39 -23.13
CA GLU A 106 11.12 -6.42 -22.10
C GLU A 106 10.35 -5.15 -22.44
N GLU A 107 9.32 -4.81 -21.65
CA GLU A 107 8.57 -3.58 -21.85
C GLU A 107 8.78 -2.67 -20.63
N GLU A 108 9.48 -1.59 -20.93
CA GLU A 108 9.67 -0.37 -20.15
C GLU A 108 8.45 0.00 -19.32
N TYR A 109 8.72 0.38 -18.08
CA TYR A 109 7.77 0.93 -17.13
C TYR A 109 7.24 2.27 -17.67
N SER A 110 6.17 2.22 -18.47
CA SER A 110 5.46 3.42 -18.91
C SER A 110 4.75 4.02 -17.70
N GLU A 111 5.33 5.10 -17.19
CA GLU A 111 4.77 5.91 -16.10
C GLU A 111 3.74 6.89 -16.69
N SER A 112 2.60 6.37 -17.15
CA SER A 112 1.45 7.22 -17.47
C SER A 112 0.46 7.15 -16.32
N GLU A 113 0.44 8.18 -15.47
CA GLU A 113 -0.55 8.33 -14.41
C GLU A 113 -1.95 8.37 -15.03
N SER A 114 -2.69 7.26 -14.95
CA SER A 114 -4.06 7.18 -15.47
C SER A 114 -5.02 8.03 -14.63
N GLU A 115 -6.11 8.54 -15.22
CA GLU A 115 -7.12 9.32 -14.48
C GLU A 115 -7.72 8.53 -13.30
N ASP A 116 -7.79 7.20 -13.45
CA ASP A 116 -8.24 6.27 -12.42
C ASP A 116 -7.27 6.20 -11.23
N GLU A 117 -5.95 6.25 -11.45
CA GLU A 117 -4.95 6.34 -10.38
C GLU A 117 -5.12 7.61 -9.55
N ILE A 118 -5.27 8.75 -10.23
CA ILE A 118 -5.44 10.05 -9.60
C ILE A 118 -6.75 10.07 -8.79
N SER A 119 -7.82 9.49 -9.32
CA SER A 119 -9.13 9.40 -8.65
C SER A 119 -9.07 8.52 -7.40
N MET A 120 -8.44 7.34 -7.49
CA MET A 120 -8.27 6.44 -6.36
C MET A 120 -7.39 7.03 -5.25
N PHE A 121 -6.31 7.73 -5.61
CA PHE A 121 -5.45 8.43 -4.67
C PHE A 121 -6.21 9.56 -3.94
N LYS A 122 -7.00 10.36 -4.69
CA LYS A 122 -7.85 11.42 -4.11
C LYS A 122 -8.91 10.86 -3.17
N GLN A 123 -9.58 9.77 -3.56
CA GLN A 123 -10.61 9.14 -2.72
C GLN A 123 -9.99 8.54 -1.46
N PHE A 124 -8.85 7.86 -1.58
CA PHE A 124 -8.16 7.32 -0.42
C PHE A 124 -7.68 8.41 0.53
N GLY A 125 -7.05 9.48 0.02
CA GLY A 125 -6.60 10.59 0.85
C GLY A 125 -7.75 11.23 1.64
N LYS A 126 -8.97 11.26 1.09
CA LYS A 126 -10.18 11.69 1.83
C LYS A 126 -10.52 10.71 2.95
N VAL A 127 -10.52 9.41 2.69
CA VAL A 127 -10.80 8.36 3.71
C VAL A 127 -9.74 8.37 4.80
N TYR A 128 -8.46 8.43 4.45
CA TYR A 128 -7.35 8.49 5.39
C TYR A 128 -7.38 9.75 6.26
N ARG A 129 -7.66 10.92 5.67
CA ARG A 129 -7.88 12.17 6.44
C ARG A 129 -9.07 12.08 7.37
N GLN A 130 -10.19 11.48 6.95
CA GLN A 130 -11.33 11.24 7.84
C GLN A 130 -10.93 10.33 9.00
N PHE A 131 -10.16 9.28 8.72
CA PHE A 131 -9.65 8.36 9.73
C PHE A 131 -8.75 9.08 10.75
N LYS A 132 -7.84 9.93 10.28
CA LYS A 132 -6.98 10.78 11.11
C LYS A 132 -7.77 11.81 11.91
N ASN A 133 -8.79 12.45 11.31
CA ASN A 133 -9.62 13.45 11.97
C ASN A 133 -10.59 12.86 13.00
N ASN A 134 -11.04 11.62 12.82
CA ASN A 134 -11.90 10.95 13.81
C ASN A 134 -11.17 10.70 15.15
N LYS A 135 -9.82 10.70 15.13
CA LYS A 135 -8.98 10.66 16.33
C LYS A 135 -9.15 11.92 17.21
N ASN A 136 -9.31 13.10 16.61
CA ASN A 136 -9.44 14.37 17.37
C ASN A 136 -10.76 14.49 18.14
N LYS A 137 -11.76 13.65 17.86
CA LYS A 137 -13.04 13.64 18.59
C LYS A 137 -13.08 12.64 19.75
N GLN A 138 -12.24 11.60 19.75
CA GLN A 138 -12.19 10.64 20.86
C GLN A 138 -11.32 11.12 22.03
N GLY A 139 -10.47 12.13 21.84
CA GLY A 139 -9.71 12.80 22.91
C GLY A 139 -10.49 13.84 23.73
N LYS A 140 -11.78 14.07 23.46
CA LYS A 140 -12.65 15.01 24.22
C LYS A 140 -13.83 14.31 24.89
N LYS A 141 -13.57 13.20 25.57
CA LYS A 141 -14.43 12.71 26.65
C LYS A 141 -13.51 12.10 27.69
N ASN A 142 -13.10 12.90 28.67
CA ASN A 142 -13.02 12.53 30.09
C ASN A 142 -12.44 13.72 30.88
N PHE A 143 -13.26 14.17 31.83
CA PHE A 143 -13.14 15.30 32.78
C PHE A 143 -13.47 16.69 32.26
#